data_AF-I3V1Y6-F1
#
_entry.id   AF-I3V1Y6-F1
#
_cell.length_a   1.000
_cell.length_b   1.000
_cell.length_c   1.000
_cell.angle_alpha   90.00
_cell.angle_beta   90.00
_cell.angle_gamma   90.00
#
_symmetry.space_group_name_H-M   'P 1'
#
loop_
_entity.id
_entity.type
_entity.pdbx_description
1 polymer ?
#
loop_
_entity_poly.entity_id
_entity_poly.type
_entity_poly.pdbx_seq_one_letter_code
_entity_poly.pdbx_strand_id
1 'polypeptide(L)'
;MSVECFVTGGSGFVGQHLLAALTAQGHKTWVLMRSPGNIERLKEQVGQLGGNPEYLHAVEGDISQEGLGLSEADEERVTSAAVFFHLAAAFSWGLTPERARTVNVQGALSVARLAASQRIRLLMVGGFMLQNLNHLARIGVDIQCPENTNWPAVYARVGGYEGSKLESHFAVIRYMQDADADYTIVHPATVCGHSENGHILDGQPLAELIRNLAQGRFKAVPGSASHWLPLVSVDYLVNMITCVAFDPAMANRQVLALYERTPNLQGMLVQIADTLKVKAPRRHIPIGLLRSILTIPGLATRLAISAESLNFIQTQRFDMGNSRQLERKYAFTHPDMTQALENTVRYVNGSLMKKSKSEGAGQRG
;
A
#
# COMPACT_ATOMS: atom_id res chain seq x y z
N MET A 1 7.25 -25.90 3.59
CA MET A 1 7.35 -26.51 2.24
C MET A 1 7.64 -25.39 1.26
N SER A 2 8.60 -25.56 0.35
CA SER A 2 8.79 -24.60 -0.75
C SER A 2 7.65 -24.76 -1.76
N VAL A 3 7.17 -23.66 -2.33
CA VAL A 3 6.08 -23.58 -3.30
C VAL A 3 6.41 -22.48 -4.31
N GLU A 4 5.72 -22.46 -5.45
CA GLU A 4 5.82 -21.36 -6.41
C GLU A 4 4.80 -20.26 -6.05
N CYS A 5 5.18 -19.00 -6.29
CA CYS A 5 4.34 -17.83 -6.04
C CYS A 5 4.40 -16.92 -7.27
N PHE A 6 3.28 -16.25 -7.57
CA PHE A 6 3.25 -15.20 -8.59
C PHE A 6 2.91 -13.86 -7.94
N VAL A 7 3.68 -12.81 -8.24
CA VAL A 7 3.55 -11.51 -7.58
C VAL A 7 3.43 -10.40 -8.62
N THR A 8 2.34 -9.63 -8.58
CA THR A 8 2.25 -8.37 -9.31
C THR A 8 2.58 -7.20 -8.39
N GLY A 9 3.27 -6.19 -8.90
CA GLY A 9 3.69 -5.02 -8.10
C GLY A 9 4.90 -5.30 -7.22
N GLY A 10 5.69 -6.33 -7.53
CA GLY A 10 6.88 -6.72 -6.77
C GLY A 10 7.99 -5.66 -6.72
N SER A 11 8.05 -4.74 -7.69
CA SER A 11 8.97 -3.60 -7.65
C SER A 11 8.50 -2.42 -6.80
N GLY A 12 7.27 -2.50 -6.25
CA GLY A 12 6.73 -1.50 -5.32
C GLY A 12 7.24 -1.68 -3.89
N PHE A 13 6.89 -0.73 -3.01
CA PHE A 13 7.40 -0.72 -1.63
C PHE A 13 7.04 -1.98 -0.83
N VAL A 14 5.76 -2.34 -0.76
CA VAL A 14 5.33 -3.57 -0.08
C VAL A 14 5.78 -4.80 -0.87
N GLY A 15 5.77 -4.72 -2.21
CA GLY A 15 6.16 -5.79 -3.11
C GLY A 15 7.57 -6.32 -2.88
N GLN A 16 8.58 -5.45 -2.83
CA GLN A 16 9.97 -5.89 -2.65
C GLN A 16 10.21 -6.55 -1.27
N HIS A 17 9.50 -6.09 -0.23
CA HIS A 17 9.54 -6.73 1.09
C HIS A 17 8.82 -8.08 1.09
N LEU A 18 7.70 -8.20 0.36
CA LEU A 18 7.03 -9.48 0.16
C LEU A 18 7.92 -10.47 -0.60
N LEU A 19 8.57 -10.03 -1.68
CA LEU A 19 9.53 -10.85 -2.43
C LEU A 19 10.69 -11.30 -1.53
N ALA A 20 11.22 -10.41 -0.69
CA ALA A 20 12.25 -10.77 0.28
C ALA A 20 11.77 -11.83 1.27
N ALA A 21 10.58 -11.67 1.86
CA ALA A 21 10.01 -12.63 2.79
C ALA A 21 9.70 -14.00 2.15
N LEU A 22 9.17 -14.02 0.93
CA LEU A 22 8.86 -15.27 0.21
C LEU A 22 10.14 -16.03 -0.16
N THR A 23 11.11 -15.33 -0.75
CA THR A 23 12.36 -15.96 -1.21
C THR A 23 13.27 -16.38 -0.05
N ALA A 24 13.26 -15.66 1.08
CA ALA A 24 13.95 -16.08 2.31
C ALA A 24 13.42 -17.41 2.87
N GLN A 25 12.14 -17.72 2.65
CA GLN A 25 11.52 -19.00 2.99
C GLN A 25 11.74 -20.09 1.93
N GLY A 26 12.51 -19.79 0.88
CA GLY A 26 12.82 -20.69 -0.22
C GLY A 26 11.68 -20.86 -1.22
N HIS A 27 10.67 -19.96 -1.23
CA HIS A 27 9.61 -19.98 -2.24
C HIS A 27 10.12 -19.41 -3.56
N LYS A 28 9.99 -20.20 -4.63
CA LYS A 28 10.26 -19.74 -5.99
C LYS A 28 9.20 -18.73 -6.38
N THR A 29 9.63 -17.55 -6.80
CA THR A 29 8.74 -16.41 -6.98
C THR A 29 8.88 -15.80 -8.37
N TRP A 30 7.80 -15.81 -9.12
CA TRP A 30 7.65 -15.13 -10.41
C TRP A 30 7.10 -13.73 -10.17
N VAL A 31 7.83 -12.70 -10.61
CA VAL A 31 7.38 -11.31 -10.53
C VAL A 31 7.00 -10.80 -11.91
N LEU A 32 5.78 -10.25 -12.03
CA LEU A 32 5.32 -9.59 -13.24
C LEU A 32 6.05 -8.26 -13.43
N MET A 33 6.73 -8.09 -14.55
CA MET A 33 7.48 -6.89 -14.88
C MET A 33 7.19 -6.41 -16.30
N ARG A 34 6.89 -5.12 -16.44
CA ARG A 34 6.78 -4.45 -17.75
C ARG A 34 8.11 -4.33 -18.49
N SER A 35 9.23 -4.51 -17.78
CA SER A 35 10.58 -4.42 -18.32
C SER A 35 11.48 -5.42 -17.59
N PRO A 36 11.53 -6.69 -18.05
CA PRO A 36 12.28 -7.76 -17.41
C PRO A 36 13.77 -7.45 -17.22
N GLY A 37 14.36 -6.60 -18.08
CA GLY A 37 15.76 -6.16 -17.95
C GLY A 37 16.11 -5.47 -16.62
N ASN A 38 15.11 -5.05 -15.82
CA ASN A 38 15.32 -4.49 -14.49
C ASN A 38 15.37 -5.55 -13.36
N ILE A 39 15.28 -6.84 -13.68
CA ILE A 39 15.23 -7.92 -12.67
C ILE A 39 16.46 -7.95 -11.78
N GLU A 40 17.66 -7.70 -12.31
CA GLU A 40 18.90 -7.77 -11.53
C GLU A 40 18.96 -6.67 -10.46
N ARG A 41 18.43 -5.48 -10.75
CA ARG A 41 18.25 -4.43 -9.74
C ARG A 41 17.26 -4.86 -8.65
N LEU A 42 16.16 -5.50 -9.03
CA LEU A 42 15.17 -5.96 -8.06
C LEU A 42 15.72 -7.11 -7.19
N LYS A 43 16.51 -8.01 -7.78
CA LYS A 43 17.25 -9.06 -7.07
C LYS A 43 18.21 -8.48 -6.05
N GLU A 44 18.97 -7.45 -6.40
CA GLU A 44 19.86 -6.76 -5.46
C GLU A 44 19.07 -6.14 -4.30
N GLN A 45 17.96 -5.46 -4.59
CA GLN A 45 17.09 -4.88 -3.56
C GLN A 45 16.52 -5.97 -2.64
N VAL A 46 16.03 -7.08 -3.20
CA VAL A 46 15.50 -8.22 -2.44
C VAL A 46 16.59 -8.84 -1.55
N GLY A 47 17.81 -8.99 -2.06
CA GLY A 47 18.96 -9.47 -1.27
C GLY A 47 19.31 -8.54 -0.11
N GLN A 48 19.31 -7.21 -0.33
CA GLN A 48 19.54 -6.22 0.72
C GLN A 48 18.44 -6.24 1.80
N LEU A 49 17.24 -6.68 1.46
CA LEU A 49 16.12 -6.86 2.39
C LEU A 49 16.09 -8.23 3.07
N GLY A 50 17.12 -9.06 2.86
CA GLY A 50 17.25 -10.38 3.50
C GLY A 50 16.59 -11.53 2.74
N GLY A 51 16.13 -11.30 1.51
CA GLY A 51 15.64 -12.36 0.61
C GLY A 51 16.77 -13.15 -0.04
N ASN A 52 16.41 -14.23 -0.74
CA ASN A 52 17.33 -14.98 -1.60
C ASN A 52 17.03 -14.71 -3.09
N PRO A 53 17.88 -13.93 -3.78
CA PRO A 53 17.66 -13.55 -5.18
C PRO A 53 17.61 -14.72 -6.18
N GLU A 54 18.14 -15.90 -5.83
CA GLU A 54 18.14 -17.08 -6.70
C GLU A 54 16.74 -17.64 -6.94
N TYR A 55 15.84 -17.43 -5.98
CA TYR A 55 14.43 -17.84 -6.10
C TYR A 55 13.56 -16.80 -6.83
N LEU A 56 14.12 -15.67 -7.26
CA LEU A 56 13.38 -14.60 -7.90
C LEU A 56 13.55 -14.62 -9.42
N HIS A 57 12.43 -14.74 -10.13
CA HIS A 57 12.38 -14.81 -11.58
C HIS A 57 11.39 -13.79 -12.14
N ALA A 58 11.70 -13.19 -13.29
CA ALA A 58 10.78 -12.27 -13.96
C ALA A 58 9.91 -13.00 -14.98
N VAL A 59 8.66 -12.57 -15.11
CA VAL A 59 7.83 -12.78 -16.31
C VAL A 59 7.45 -11.42 -16.89
N GLU A 60 7.42 -11.32 -18.22
CA GLU A 60 7.07 -10.07 -18.88
C GLU A 60 5.56 -9.88 -18.93
N GLY A 61 5.09 -8.67 -18.61
CA GLY A 61 3.68 -8.32 -18.81
C GLY A 61 3.25 -7.04 -18.11
N ASP A 62 1.98 -6.69 -18.30
CA ASP A 62 1.31 -5.54 -17.72
C ASP A 62 -0.10 -5.91 -17.30
N ILE A 63 -0.48 -5.58 -16.06
CA ILE A 63 -1.82 -5.84 -15.54
C ILE A 63 -2.91 -5.16 -16.39
N SER A 64 -2.61 -4.07 -17.09
CA SER A 64 -3.61 -3.40 -17.93
C SER A 64 -3.92 -4.12 -19.24
N GLN A 65 -3.23 -5.22 -19.55
CA GLN A 65 -3.45 -6.03 -20.75
C GLN A 65 -4.31 -7.26 -20.44
N GLU A 66 -4.99 -7.77 -21.46
CA GLU A 66 -5.67 -9.07 -21.39
C GLU A 66 -4.64 -10.18 -21.15
N GLY A 67 -4.99 -11.17 -20.31
CA GLY A 67 -4.03 -12.22 -19.91
C GLY A 67 -2.75 -11.68 -19.24
N LEU A 68 -2.78 -10.44 -18.74
CA LEU A 68 -1.60 -9.69 -18.26
C LEU A 68 -0.52 -9.47 -19.32
N GLY A 69 -0.81 -9.72 -20.60
CA GLY A 69 0.17 -9.69 -21.68
C GLY A 69 1.24 -10.78 -21.60
N LEU A 70 0.97 -11.87 -20.87
CA LEU A 70 1.89 -13.00 -20.75
C LEU A 70 2.02 -13.73 -22.10
N SER A 71 3.22 -14.22 -22.38
CA SER A 71 3.42 -15.25 -23.41
C SER A 71 2.84 -16.58 -22.93
N GLU A 72 2.52 -17.50 -23.85
CA GLU A 72 2.06 -18.86 -23.47
C GLU A 72 3.06 -19.56 -22.52
N ALA A 73 4.36 -19.38 -22.76
CA ALA A 73 5.41 -19.93 -21.91
C ALA A 73 5.45 -19.30 -20.52
N ASP A 74 5.18 -17.99 -20.39
CA ASP A 74 5.09 -17.31 -19.09
C ASP A 74 3.80 -17.63 -18.34
N GLU A 75 2.69 -17.80 -19.07
CA GLU A 75 1.46 -18.29 -18.49
C GLU A 75 1.67 -19.69 -17.89
N GLU A 76 2.29 -20.61 -18.63
CA GLU A 76 2.61 -21.96 -18.14
C GLU A 76 3.49 -21.91 -16.87
N ARG A 77 4.48 -21.02 -16.82
CA ARG A 77 5.35 -20.83 -15.63
C ARG A 77 4.58 -20.46 -14.38
N VAL A 78 3.53 -19.64 -14.50
CA VAL A 78 2.77 -19.17 -13.33
C VAL A 78 1.63 -20.10 -12.92
N THR A 79 1.21 -21.04 -13.77
CA THR A 79 0.17 -22.06 -13.44
C THR A 79 0.52 -22.94 -12.24
N SER A 80 1.79 -23.10 -11.92
CA SER A 80 2.26 -23.91 -10.78
C SER A 80 2.21 -23.15 -9.44
N ALA A 81 1.88 -21.85 -9.45
CA ALA A 81 1.89 -21.05 -8.26
C ALA A 81 0.80 -21.50 -7.28
N ALA A 82 1.16 -21.60 -6.00
CA ALA A 82 0.20 -21.87 -4.94
C ALA A 82 -0.70 -20.66 -4.65
N VAL A 83 -0.16 -19.44 -4.83
CA VAL A 83 -0.86 -18.18 -4.55
C VAL A 83 -0.43 -17.11 -5.56
N PHE A 84 -1.41 -16.34 -6.02
CA PHE A 84 -1.21 -15.09 -6.76
C PHE A 84 -1.32 -13.90 -5.79
N PHE A 85 -0.24 -13.16 -5.62
CA PHE A 85 -0.20 -11.95 -4.79
C PHE A 85 -0.36 -10.71 -5.67
N HIS A 86 -1.53 -10.06 -5.59
CA HIS A 86 -1.85 -8.85 -6.31
C HIS A 86 -1.60 -7.59 -5.45
N LEU A 87 -0.44 -6.96 -5.65
CA LEU A 87 -0.05 -5.71 -4.99
C LEU A 87 0.02 -4.53 -5.98
N ALA A 88 -0.01 -4.80 -7.28
CA ALA A 88 0.12 -3.76 -8.29
C ALA A 88 -1.05 -2.77 -8.25
N ALA A 89 -0.72 -1.49 -8.19
CA ALA A 89 -1.65 -0.40 -8.43
C ALA A 89 -0.86 0.82 -8.91
N ALA A 90 -1.46 1.61 -9.80
CA ALA A 90 -1.06 2.99 -9.98
C ALA A 90 -1.33 3.74 -8.67
N PHE A 91 -0.25 4.05 -7.95
CA PHE A 91 -0.29 4.87 -6.74
C PHE A 91 0.19 6.28 -7.08
N SER A 92 -0.75 7.19 -7.31
CA SER A 92 -0.48 8.62 -7.43
C SER A 92 -1.73 9.37 -7.01
N TRP A 93 -1.53 10.53 -6.39
CA TRP A 93 -2.61 11.49 -6.22
C TRP A 93 -2.92 12.17 -7.56
N GLY A 94 -4.18 12.53 -7.80
CA GLY A 94 -4.60 13.20 -9.02
C GLY A 94 -4.69 12.28 -10.25
N LEU A 95 -4.78 10.97 -10.07
CA LEU A 95 -5.07 10.06 -11.18
C LEU A 95 -6.42 10.41 -11.80
N THR A 96 -6.48 10.47 -13.12
CA THR A 96 -7.78 10.59 -13.81
C THR A 96 -8.60 9.34 -13.55
N PRO A 97 -9.94 9.45 -13.43
CA PRO A 97 -10.81 8.30 -13.26
C PRO A 97 -10.56 7.21 -14.31
N GLU A 98 -10.34 7.59 -15.56
CA GLU A 98 -10.10 6.67 -16.67
C GLU A 98 -8.81 5.87 -16.44
N ARG A 99 -7.70 6.55 -16.15
CA ARG A 99 -6.41 5.88 -15.91
C ARG A 99 -6.47 4.99 -14.67
N ALA A 100 -7.11 5.48 -13.61
CA ALA A 100 -7.28 4.73 -12.37
C ALA A 100 -8.13 3.47 -12.61
N ARG A 101 -9.21 3.54 -13.39
CA ARG A 101 -10.04 2.37 -13.74
C ARG A 101 -9.29 1.39 -14.62
N THR A 102 -8.60 1.84 -15.67
CA THR A 102 -7.82 0.95 -16.55
C THR A 102 -6.76 0.17 -15.77
N VAL A 103 -6.00 0.83 -14.91
CA VAL A 103 -4.89 0.15 -14.20
C VAL A 103 -5.37 -0.58 -12.96
N ASN A 104 -6.11 0.08 -12.07
CA ASN A 104 -6.38 -0.46 -10.73
C ASN A 104 -7.64 -1.32 -10.68
N VAL A 105 -8.62 -1.08 -11.55
CA VAL A 105 -9.87 -1.86 -11.60
C VAL A 105 -9.74 -2.97 -12.61
N GLN A 106 -9.54 -2.64 -13.89
CA GLN A 106 -9.41 -3.63 -14.94
C GLN A 106 -8.17 -4.49 -14.75
N GLY A 107 -7.03 -3.90 -14.33
CA GLY A 107 -5.84 -4.69 -14.06
C GLY A 107 -5.97 -5.66 -12.90
N ALA A 108 -6.70 -5.30 -11.84
CA ALA A 108 -7.00 -6.23 -10.76
C ALA A 108 -7.94 -7.35 -11.22
N LEU A 109 -8.95 -7.03 -12.04
CA LEU A 109 -9.83 -8.01 -12.65
C LEU A 109 -9.08 -8.96 -13.60
N SER A 110 -8.12 -8.48 -14.38
CA SER A 110 -7.30 -9.35 -15.24
C SER A 110 -6.49 -10.36 -14.42
N VAL A 111 -5.92 -9.94 -13.29
CA VAL A 111 -5.20 -10.86 -12.38
C VAL A 111 -6.18 -11.85 -11.73
N ALA A 112 -7.35 -11.39 -11.32
CA ALA A 112 -8.40 -12.26 -10.77
C ALA A 112 -8.90 -13.30 -11.77
N ARG A 113 -9.11 -12.91 -13.04
CA ARG A 113 -9.48 -13.82 -14.14
C ARG A 113 -8.44 -14.91 -14.34
N LEU A 114 -7.15 -14.54 -14.37
CA LEU A 114 -6.06 -15.50 -14.54
C LEU A 114 -5.94 -16.45 -13.34
N ALA A 115 -6.04 -15.92 -12.12
CA ALA A 115 -6.03 -16.74 -10.91
C ALA A 115 -7.19 -17.75 -10.92
N ALA A 116 -8.40 -17.29 -11.22
CA ALA A 116 -9.59 -18.13 -11.27
C ALA A 116 -9.53 -19.20 -12.37
N SER A 117 -9.07 -18.85 -13.59
CA SER A 117 -8.95 -19.82 -14.69
C SER A 117 -7.97 -20.95 -14.37
N GLN A 118 -6.95 -20.66 -13.56
CA GLN A 118 -5.93 -21.62 -13.13
C GLN A 118 -6.26 -22.28 -11.77
N ARG A 119 -7.41 -21.93 -11.15
CA ARG A 119 -7.80 -22.37 -9.80
C ARG A 119 -6.76 -22.07 -8.72
N ILE A 120 -6.09 -20.94 -8.85
CA ILE A 120 -5.08 -20.46 -7.91
C ILE A 120 -5.73 -19.43 -6.99
N ARG A 121 -5.41 -19.51 -5.69
CA ARG A 121 -5.90 -18.52 -4.72
C ARG A 121 -5.32 -17.14 -5.02
N LEU A 122 -6.18 -16.13 -5.04
CA LEU A 122 -5.78 -14.73 -5.15
C LEU A 122 -5.64 -14.08 -3.76
N LEU A 123 -4.45 -13.63 -3.38
CA LEU A 123 -4.29 -12.64 -2.32
C LEU A 123 -4.23 -11.23 -2.90
N MET A 124 -5.14 -10.35 -2.50
CA MET A 124 -5.18 -8.95 -2.94
C MET A 124 -4.91 -7.97 -1.80
N VAL A 125 -4.15 -6.91 -2.08
CA VAL A 125 -3.94 -5.81 -1.13
C VAL A 125 -4.91 -4.65 -1.39
N GLY A 126 -5.86 -4.49 -0.47
CA GLY A 126 -6.84 -3.41 -0.43
C GLY A 126 -6.30 -2.15 0.27
N GLY A 127 -7.18 -1.48 1.01
CA GLY A 127 -6.82 -0.36 1.89
C GLY A 127 -7.79 -0.26 3.07
N PHE A 128 -7.32 0.27 4.19
CA PHE A 128 -8.09 0.34 5.44
C PHE A 128 -9.40 1.13 5.34
N MET A 129 -9.53 2.05 4.38
CA MET A 129 -10.75 2.82 4.15
C MET A 129 -11.95 1.95 3.76
N LEU A 130 -11.73 0.75 3.21
CA LEU A 130 -12.79 -0.25 2.96
C LEU A 130 -13.43 -0.76 4.25
N GLN A 131 -12.76 -0.64 5.39
CA GLN A 131 -13.27 -1.02 6.70
C GLN A 131 -13.91 0.17 7.45
N ASN A 132 -14.11 1.31 6.78
CA ASN A 132 -14.78 2.49 7.33
C ASN A 132 -16.21 2.60 6.77
N LEU A 133 -17.15 1.83 7.31
CA LEU A 133 -18.53 1.75 6.79
C LEU A 133 -19.24 3.12 6.77
N ASN A 134 -19.00 3.96 7.79
CA ASN A 134 -19.54 5.32 7.86
C ASN A 134 -19.02 6.20 6.72
N HIS A 135 -17.74 6.05 6.36
CA HIS A 135 -17.17 6.76 5.22
C HIS A 135 -17.73 6.26 3.90
N LEU A 136 -17.80 4.94 3.70
CA LEU A 136 -18.37 4.31 2.50
C LEU A 136 -19.81 4.80 2.25
N ALA A 137 -20.66 4.78 3.28
CA ALA A 137 -22.02 5.30 3.19
C ALA A 137 -22.06 6.79 2.84
N ARG A 138 -21.20 7.61 3.46
CA ARG A 138 -21.12 9.06 3.21
C ARG A 138 -20.73 9.39 1.77
N ILE A 139 -19.84 8.59 1.18
CA ILE A 139 -19.39 8.81 -0.21
C ILE A 139 -20.32 8.16 -1.23
N GLY A 140 -21.30 7.36 -0.79
CA GLY A 140 -22.35 6.79 -1.65
C GLY A 140 -22.04 5.39 -2.19
N VAL A 141 -21.19 4.62 -1.51
CA VAL A 141 -20.94 3.20 -1.84
C VAL A 141 -22.04 2.35 -1.23
N ASP A 142 -22.74 1.58 -2.06
CA ASP A 142 -23.66 0.53 -1.63
C ASP A 142 -22.87 -0.74 -1.36
N ILE A 143 -22.64 -1.05 -0.08
CA ILE A 143 -21.87 -2.22 0.32
C ILE A 143 -22.66 -3.54 0.17
N GLN A 144 -24.00 -3.47 0.09
CA GLN A 144 -24.85 -4.65 -0.04
C GLN A 144 -25.00 -5.05 -1.51
N CYS A 145 -25.09 -4.05 -2.38
CA CYS A 145 -25.25 -4.21 -3.82
C CYS A 145 -24.29 -3.24 -4.56
N PRO A 146 -22.97 -3.50 -4.58
CA PRO A 146 -21.96 -2.59 -5.13
C PRO A 146 -22.19 -2.17 -6.59
N GLU A 147 -22.91 -2.96 -7.38
CA GLU A 147 -23.36 -2.62 -8.74
C GLU A 147 -24.31 -1.43 -8.82
N ASN A 148 -25.04 -1.12 -7.74
CA ASN A 148 -25.88 0.07 -7.65
C ASN A 148 -25.07 1.34 -7.31
N THR A 149 -23.78 1.19 -6.99
CA THR A 149 -22.92 2.33 -6.67
C THR A 149 -22.69 3.19 -7.91
N ASN A 150 -23.00 4.49 -7.80
CA ASN A 150 -22.62 5.48 -8.81
C ASN A 150 -21.12 5.79 -8.71
N TRP A 151 -20.29 4.96 -9.34
CA TRP A 151 -18.84 5.11 -9.33
C TRP A 151 -18.35 6.49 -9.80
N PRO A 152 -18.87 7.09 -10.90
CA PRO A 152 -18.51 8.46 -11.26
C PRO A 152 -18.68 9.48 -10.12
N ALA A 153 -19.79 9.39 -9.36
CA ALA A 153 -20.02 10.26 -8.22
C ALA A 153 -19.06 9.98 -7.05
N VAL A 154 -18.72 8.72 -6.80
CA VAL A 154 -17.71 8.33 -5.80
C VAL A 154 -16.34 8.91 -6.18
N TYR A 155 -15.88 8.69 -7.41
CA TYR A 155 -14.61 9.22 -7.91
C TYR A 155 -14.51 10.74 -7.79
N ALA A 156 -15.59 11.47 -8.09
CA ALA A 156 -15.65 12.92 -7.94
C ALA A 156 -15.48 13.38 -6.47
N ARG A 157 -15.84 12.55 -5.49
CA ARG A 157 -15.74 12.87 -4.06
C ARG A 157 -14.39 12.50 -3.45
N VAL A 158 -13.84 11.35 -3.84
CA VAL A 158 -12.65 10.77 -3.18
C VAL A 158 -11.37 10.80 -4.03
N GLY A 159 -11.48 11.11 -5.32
CA GLY A 159 -10.37 11.10 -6.26
C GLY A 159 -10.13 9.72 -6.88
N GLY A 160 -9.23 9.68 -7.87
CA GLY A 160 -8.99 8.49 -8.70
C GLY A 160 -8.38 7.33 -7.92
N TYR A 161 -7.45 7.59 -7.00
CA TYR A 161 -6.79 6.52 -6.27
C TYR A 161 -7.75 5.79 -5.33
N GLU A 162 -8.40 6.52 -4.42
CA GLU A 162 -9.33 5.91 -3.46
C GLU A 162 -10.52 5.29 -4.19
N GLY A 163 -11.14 6.02 -5.15
CA GLY A 163 -12.27 5.51 -5.93
C GLY A 163 -11.95 4.19 -6.63
N SER A 164 -10.77 4.07 -7.24
CA SER A 164 -10.37 2.85 -7.92
C SER A 164 -10.02 1.69 -6.99
N LYS A 165 -9.49 1.96 -5.80
CA LYS A 165 -9.28 0.92 -4.78
C LYS A 165 -10.61 0.39 -4.24
N LEU A 166 -11.63 1.24 -4.13
CA LEU A 166 -12.98 0.84 -3.75
C LEU A 166 -13.67 0.03 -4.87
N GLU A 167 -13.70 0.53 -6.11
CA GLU A 167 -14.33 -0.15 -7.25
C GLU A 167 -13.69 -1.51 -7.51
N SER A 168 -12.36 -1.57 -7.52
CA SER A 168 -11.58 -2.79 -7.70
C SER A 168 -11.90 -3.85 -6.65
N HIS A 169 -12.01 -3.46 -5.38
CA HIS A 169 -12.31 -4.39 -4.29
C HIS A 169 -13.63 -5.15 -4.50
N PHE A 170 -14.71 -4.41 -4.75
CA PHE A 170 -16.02 -5.04 -4.93
C PHE A 170 -16.10 -5.81 -6.27
N ALA A 171 -15.51 -5.28 -7.33
CA ALA A 171 -15.50 -5.94 -8.64
C ALA A 171 -14.74 -7.28 -8.61
N VAL A 172 -13.57 -7.32 -7.96
CA VAL A 172 -12.77 -8.55 -7.84
C VAL A 172 -13.48 -9.58 -6.96
N ILE A 173 -14.01 -9.20 -5.80
CA ILE A 173 -14.74 -10.14 -4.92
C ILE A 173 -15.89 -10.78 -5.69
N ARG A 174 -16.71 -9.97 -6.35
CA ARG A 174 -17.85 -10.46 -7.12
C ARG A 174 -17.39 -11.45 -8.18
N TYR A 175 -16.40 -11.07 -8.98
CA TYR A 175 -15.88 -11.96 -10.02
C TYR A 175 -15.37 -13.29 -9.47
N MET A 176 -14.60 -13.26 -8.38
CA MET A 176 -14.05 -14.47 -7.76
C MET A 176 -15.17 -15.36 -7.21
N GLN A 177 -16.22 -14.78 -6.62
CA GLN A 177 -17.40 -15.52 -6.15
C GLN A 177 -18.20 -16.13 -7.31
N ASP A 178 -18.45 -15.36 -8.37
CA ASP A 178 -19.16 -15.83 -9.57
C ASP A 178 -18.40 -16.99 -10.26
N ALA A 179 -17.06 -17.00 -10.14
CA ALA A 179 -16.18 -18.03 -10.70
C ALA A 179 -15.90 -19.21 -9.74
N ASP A 180 -16.48 -19.24 -8.54
CA ASP A 180 -16.19 -20.22 -7.48
C ASP A 180 -14.68 -20.34 -7.17
N ALA A 181 -13.99 -19.21 -7.13
CA ALA A 181 -12.55 -19.11 -6.95
C ALA A 181 -12.18 -18.46 -5.62
N ASP A 182 -11.11 -18.98 -5.01
CA ASP A 182 -10.63 -18.54 -3.70
C ASP A 182 -9.91 -17.20 -3.75
N TYR A 183 -10.30 -16.28 -2.85
CA TYR A 183 -9.57 -15.03 -2.62
C TYR A 183 -9.31 -14.75 -1.13
N THR A 184 -8.31 -13.93 -0.84
CA THR A 184 -8.04 -13.39 0.49
C THR A 184 -7.63 -11.93 0.35
N ILE A 185 -8.11 -11.05 1.24
CA ILE A 185 -7.80 -9.61 1.14
C ILE A 185 -7.16 -9.10 2.42
N VAL A 186 -6.03 -8.41 2.26
CA VAL A 186 -5.39 -7.67 3.36
C VAL A 186 -5.59 -6.18 3.13
N HIS A 187 -6.15 -5.49 4.12
CA HIS A 187 -6.38 -4.05 4.11
C HIS A 187 -5.33 -3.36 4.97
N PRO A 188 -4.21 -2.88 4.41
CA PRO A 188 -3.23 -2.14 5.18
C PRO A 188 -3.71 -0.74 5.53
N ALA A 189 -3.28 -0.28 6.70
CA ALA A 189 -3.19 1.13 7.06
C ALA A 189 -2.09 1.84 6.26
N THR A 190 -1.76 3.09 6.64
CA THR A 190 -0.62 3.79 6.01
C THR A 190 0.67 3.05 6.36
N VAL A 191 1.41 2.63 5.35
CA VAL A 191 2.59 1.77 5.56
C VAL A 191 3.77 2.61 6.05
N CYS A 192 4.25 2.27 7.24
CA CYS A 192 5.47 2.76 7.86
C CYS A 192 6.67 1.96 7.34
N GLY A 193 7.87 2.53 7.47
CA GLY A 193 9.10 1.82 7.13
C GLY A 193 9.27 0.53 7.93
N HIS A 194 10.22 -0.30 7.49
CA HIS A 194 10.58 -1.52 8.21
C HIS A 194 10.98 -1.20 9.65
N SER A 195 10.45 -1.95 10.61
CA SER A 195 10.57 -1.61 12.03
C SER A 195 12.02 -1.47 12.52
N GLU A 196 12.92 -2.35 12.07
CA GLU A 196 14.33 -2.33 12.46
C GLU A 196 15.18 -1.32 11.68
N ASN A 197 15.25 -1.44 10.35
CA ASN A 197 16.16 -0.63 9.52
C ASN A 197 15.55 0.68 8.99
N GLY A 198 14.24 0.90 9.18
CA GLY A 198 13.53 2.11 8.75
C GLY A 198 13.26 2.20 7.24
N HIS A 199 13.58 1.17 6.46
CA HIS A 199 13.48 1.21 5.00
C HIS A 199 12.06 1.56 4.53
N ILE A 200 11.97 2.66 3.78
CA ILE A 200 10.76 3.13 3.10
C ILE A 200 11.14 3.72 1.74
N LEU A 201 10.33 3.48 0.71
CA LEU A 201 10.58 4.07 -0.61
C LEU A 201 10.18 5.55 -0.65
N ASP A 202 10.84 6.30 -1.53
CA ASP A 202 10.37 7.63 -1.92
C ASP A 202 8.97 7.56 -2.56
N GLY A 203 8.20 8.64 -2.46
CA GLY A 203 6.80 8.70 -2.89
C GLY A 203 5.78 8.05 -1.95
N GLN A 204 6.20 7.32 -0.90
CA GLN A 204 5.27 6.82 0.11
C GLN A 204 4.68 7.97 0.96
N PRO A 205 3.38 7.94 1.33
CA PRO A 205 2.73 9.03 2.06
C PRO A 205 3.47 9.44 3.35
N LEU A 206 3.93 8.48 4.13
CA LEU A 206 4.68 8.77 5.36
C LEU A 206 6.05 9.38 5.07
N ALA A 207 6.75 8.91 4.03
CA ALA A 207 8.04 9.48 3.62
C ALA A 207 7.89 10.94 3.18
N GLU A 208 6.83 11.28 2.42
CA GLU A 208 6.54 12.66 2.04
C GLU A 208 6.15 13.53 3.23
N LEU A 209 5.36 13.00 4.17
CA LEU A 209 5.01 13.71 5.40
C LEU A 209 6.27 14.04 6.22
N ILE A 210 7.20 13.09 6.37
CA ILE A 210 8.49 13.30 7.06
C ILE A 210 9.33 14.35 6.32
N ARG A 211 9.45 14.26 4.99
CA ARG A 211 10.18 15.25 4.17
C ARG A 211 9.63 16.65 4.31
N ASN A 212 8.32 16.80 4.21
CA ASN A 212 7.65 18.10 4.31
C ASN A 212 7.81 18.71 5.71
N LEU A 213 7.82 17.89 6.76
CA LEU A 213 8.10 18.36 8.11
C LEU A 213 9.57 18.78 8.28
N ALA A 214 10.52 17.98 7.77
CA ALA A 214 11.95 18.30 7.79
C ALA A 214 12.25 19.63 7.06
N GLN A 215 11.51 19.92 5.99
CA GLN A 215 11.63 21.15 5.20
C GLN A 215 10.80 22.33 5.76
N GLY A 216 10.12 22.16 6.91
CA GLY A 216 9.32 23.22 7.54
C GLY A 216 8.06 23.63 6.78
N ARG A 217 7.57 22.77 5.87
CA ARG A 217 6.36 23.02 5.06
C ARG A 217 5.06 22.78 5.82
N PHE A 218 5.11 21.98 6.89
CA PHE A 218 3.97 21.75 7.78
C PHE A 218 3.87 22.83 8.88
N LYS A 219 3.05 23.86 8.64
CA LYS A 219 2.80 24.93 9.63
C LYS A 219 1.66 24.63 10.61
N ALA A 220 0.78 23.68 10.27
CA ALA A 220 -0.37 23.30 11.07
C ALA A 220 -0.75 21.83 10.84
N VAL A 221 -1.46 21.26 11.80
CA VAL A 221 -1.97 19.89 11.78
C VAL A 221 -3.34 19.88 11.09
N PRO A 222 -3.53 19.08 10.01
CA PRO A 222 -4.85 18.91 9.41
C PRO A 222 -5.87 18.31 10.38
N GLY A 223 -7.07 18.86 10.41
CA GLY A 223 -8.17 18.36 11.24
C GLY A 223 -8.19 18.96 12.64
N SER A 224 -8.28 18.09 13.65
CA SER A 224 -8.43 18.41 15.06
C SER A 224 -7.68 17.39 15.92
N ALA A 225 -7.66 17.57 17.24
CA ALA A 225 -7.00 16.65 18.17
C ALA A 225 -7.52 15.20 18.13
N SER A 226 -8.73 14.97 17.59
CA SER A 226 -9.32 13.65 17.41
C SER A 226 -8.89 12.94 16.13
N HIS A 227 -8.24 13.66 15.20
CA HIS A 227 -7.81 13.10 13.93
C HIS A 227 -6.50 12.33 14.09
N TRP A 228 -6.39 11.20 13.41
CA TRP A 228 -5.21 10.34 13.40
C TRP A 228 -5.00 9.77 12.01
N LEU A 229 -3.77 9.30 11.76
CA LEU A 229 -3.39 8.60 10.53
C LEU A 229 -2.93 7.20 10.95
N PRO A 230 -3.71 6.14 10.73
CA PRO A 230 -3.33 4.80 11.18
C PRO A 230 -2.08 4.33 10.47
N LEU A 231 -1.17 3.70 11.23
CA LEU A 231 0.08 3.16 10.71
C LEU A 231 0.13 1.63 10.80
N VAL A 232 0.94 1.02 9.95
CA VAL A 232 1.36 -0.39 10.05
C VAL A 232 2.79 -0.49 9.52
N SER A 233 3.70 -1.20 10.19
CA SER A 233 5.05 -1.39 9.63
C SER A 233 5.02 -2.39 8.46
N VAL A 234 5.90 -2.19 7.47
CA VAL A 234 5.90 -3.04 6.26
C VAL A 234 6.26 -4.50 6.56
N ASP A 235 7.12 -4.75 7.55
CA ASP A 235 7.51 -6.08 8.03
C ASP A 235 6.34 -6.83 8.69
N TYR A 236 5.57 -6.16 9.56
CA TYR A 236 4.34 -6.73 10.11
C TYR A 236 3.31 -7.01 8.99
N LEU A 237 3.15 -6.05 8.07
CA LEU A 237 2.21 -6.20 6.95
C LEU A 237 2.55 -7.40 6.06
N VAL A 238 3.82 -7.56 5.71
CA VAL A 238 4.29 -8.67 4.89
C VAL A 238 4.11 -10.00 5.60
N ASN A 239 4.41 -10.07 6.91
CA ASN A 239 4.18 -11.28 7.70
C ASN A 239 2.67 -11.66 7.76
N MET A 240 1.79 -10.66 7.92
CA MET A 240 0.34 -10.90 7.83
C MET A 240 -0.06 -11.41 6.45
N ILE A 241 0.43 -10.79 5.36
CA ILE A 241 0.15 -11.19 3.98
C ILE A 241 0.58 -12.64 3.73
N THR A 242 1.79 -13.02 4.12
CA THR A 242 2.30 -14.38 3.88
C THR A 242 1.51 -15.42 4.67
N CYS A 243 1.22 -15.19 5.95
CA CYS A 243 0.47 -16.17 6.74
C CYS A 243 -0.97 -16.35 6.26
N VAL A 244 -1.69 -15.26 5.92
CA VAL A 244 -3.08 -15.41 5.46
C VAL A 244 -3.19 -15.96 4.03
N ALA A 245 -2.17 -15.75 3.18
CA ALA A 245 -2.12 -16.35 1.84
C ALA A 245 -2.17 -17.88 1.90
N PHE A 246 -1.38 -18.47 2.80
CA PHE A 246 -1.20 -19.92 2.89
C PHE A 246 -2.12 -20.61 3.91
N ASP A 247 -2.96 -19.88 4.62
CA ASP A 247 -3.94 -20.45 5.55
C ASP A 247 -5.26 -20.79 4.83
N PRO A 248 -5.64 -22.07 4.71
CA PRO A 248 -6.91 -22.44 4.09
C PRO A 248 -8.12 -21.79 4.77
N ALA A 249 -8.07 -21.52 6.07
CA ALA A 249 -9.17 -20.88 6.79
C ALA A 249 -9.40 -19.40 6.40
N MET A 250 -8.46 -18.80 5.67
CA MET A 250 -8.56 -17.44 5.13
C MET A 250 -9.16 -17.40 3.71
N ALA A 251 -9.59 -18.54 3.17
CA ALA A 251 -10.39 -18.60 1.94
C ALA A 251 -11.60 -17.67 2.05
N ASN A 252 -11.74 -16.77 1.10
CA ASN A 252 -12.86 -15.83 0.97
C ASN A 252 -13.04 -14.92 2.20
N ARG A 253 -11.94 -14.67 2.93
CA ARG A 253 -11.89 -13.79 4.11
C ARG A 253 -11.06 -12.54 3.84
N GLN A 254 -11.26 -11.55 4.72
CA GLN A 254 -10.55 -10.27 4.68
C GLN A 254 -10.00 -9.95 6.08
N VAL A 255 -8.86 -9.26 6.13
CA VAL A 255 -8.21 -8.84 7.39
C VAL A 255 -7.71 -7.40 7.29
N LEU A 256 -7.78 -6.68 8.40
CA LEU A 256 -7.24 -5.32 8.55
C LEU A 256 -5.84 -5.37 9.18
N ALA A 257 -4.85 -4.75 8.54
CA ALA A 257 -3.48 -4.66 9.07
C ALA A 257 -3.20 -3.21 9.48
N LEU A 258 -3.31 -2.94 10.78
CA LEU A 258 -3.29 -1.60 11.37
C LEU A 258 -2.83 -1.67 12.82
N TYR A 259 -2.00 -0.72 13.27
CA TYR A 259 -1.66 -0.57 14.69
C TYR A 259 -2.67 0.31 15.42
N GLU A 260 -3.51 -0.29 16.27
CA GLU A 260 -4.63 0.43 16.90
C GLU A 260 -4.20 1.57 17.85
N ARG A 261 -2.98 1.47 18.38
CA ARG A 261 -2.40 2.44 19.31
C ARG A 261 -1.57 3.53 18.63
N THR A 262 -1.67 3.69 17.31
CA THR A 262 -1.08 4.86 16.65
C THR A 262 -1.60 6.14 17.33
N PRO A 263 -0.72 7.08 17.71
CA PRO A 263 -1.13 8.33 18.34
C PRO A 263 -1.99 9.17 17.40
N ASN A 264 -2.60 10.23 17.93
CA ASN A 264 -3.27 11.20 17.06
C ASN A 264 -2.26 11.87 16.12
N LEU A 265 -2.77 12.52 15.06
CA LEU A 265 -1.92 13.09 14.01
C LEU A 265 -0.94 14.12 14.58
N GLN A 266 -1.38 14.94 15.54
CA GLN A 266 -0.49 15.88 16.22
C GLN A 266 0.63 15.17 16.98
N GLY A 267 0.31 14.14 17.77
CA GLY A 267 1.29 13.37 18.53
C GLY A 267 2.30 12.67 17.63
N MET A 268 1.85 12.09 16.52
CA MET A 268 2.73 11.52 15.49
C MET A 268 3.67 12.59 14.89
N LEU A 269 3.14 13.76 14.54
CA LEU A 269 3.95 14.87 14.00
C LEU A 269 4.96 15.41 15.01
N VAL A 270 4.61 15.45 16.31
CA VAL A 270 5.54 15.80 17.39
C VAL A 270 6.69 14.80 17.45
N GLN A 271 6.39 13.50 17.48
CA GLN A 271 7.41 12.45 17.53
C GLN A 271 8.37 12.50 16.32
N ILE A 272 7.84 12.74 15.11
CA ILE A 272 8.65 12.92 13.90
C ILE A 272 9.52 14.18 14.04
N ALA A 273 8.95 15.30 14.49
CA ALA A 273 9.67 16.56 14.64
C ALA A 273 10.82 16.45 15.67
N ASP A 274 10.58 15.77 16.79
CA ASP A 274 11.58 15.53 17.83
C ASP A 274 12.75 14.71 17.29
N THR A 275 12.46 13.65 16.53
CA THR A 275 13.49 12.82 15.87
C THR A 275 14.29 13.62 14.83
N LEU A 276 13.63 14.49 14.07
CA LEU A 276 14.26 15.39 13.10
C LEU A 276 14.98 16.59 13.74
N LYS A 277 14.76 16.85 15.04
CA LYS A 277 15.19 18.07 15.75
C LYS A 277 14.67 19.36 15.10
N VAL A 278 13.41 19.35 14.65
CA VAL A 278 12.70 20.53 14.08
C VAL A 278 11.49 20.92 14.93
N LYS A 279 10.88 22.08 14.64
CA LYS A 279 9.71 22.56 15.37
C LYS A 279 8.44 21.82 14.92
N ALA A 280 7.75 21.17 15.85
CA ALA A 280 6.46 20.52 15.58
C ALA A 280 5.32 21.54 15.36
N PRO A 281 4.40 21.30 14.41
CA PRO A 281 3.16 22.07 14.28
C PRO A 281 2.24 21.80 15.47
N ARG A 282 1.67 22.86 16.06
CA ARG A 282 0.78 22.78 17.24
C ARG A 282 -0.64 23.26 16.99
N ARG A 283 -0.85 24.05 15.93
CA ARG A 283 -2.16 24.60 15.57
C ARG A 283 -2.87 23.67 14.61
N HIS A 284 -4.19 23.59 14.73
CA HIS A 284 -5.03 22.80 13.86
C HIS A 284 -5.66 23.65 12.77
N ILE A 285 -5.89 23.06 11.60
CA ILE A 285 -6.69 23.65 10.52
C ILE A 285 -7.78 22.64 10.14
N PRO A 286 -9.07 22.99 10.19
CA PRO A 286 -10.15 22.11 9.78
C PRO A 286 -9.92 21.54 8.36
N ILE A 287 -10.15 20.24 8.16
CA ILE A 287 -9.91 19.58 6.86
C ILE A 287 -10.71 20.24 5.73
N GLY A 288 -11.96 20.65 5.98
CA GLY A 288 -12.79 21.34 4.99
C GLY A 288 -12.15 22.64 4.50
N LEU A 289 -11.63 23.46 5.42
CA LEU A 289 -10.92 24.69 5.08
C LEU A 289 -9.63 24.39 4.31
N LEU A 290 -8.88 23.37 4.74
CA LEU A 290 -7.66 22.96 4.05
C LEU A 290 -7.94 22.49 2.61
N ARG A 291 -9.05 21.78 2.37
CA ARG A 291 -9.48 21.40 1.01
C ARG A 291 -9.75 22.63 0.14
N SER A 292 -10.45 23.64 0.66
CA SER A 292 -10.69 24.90 -0.05
C SER A 292 -9.41 25.69 -0.33
N ILE A 293 -8.42 25.61 0.55
CA ILE A 293 -7.10 26.23 0.33
C ILE A 293 -6.35 25.49 -0.79
N LEU A 294 -6.42 24.16 -0.84
CA LEU A 294 -5.72 23.34 -1.83
C LEU A 294 -6.30 23.46 -3.25
N THR A 295 -7.52 23.99 -3.42
CA THR A 295 -8.08 24.26 -4.76
C THR A 295 -7.47 25.50 -5.41
N ILE A 296 -6.73 26.32 -4.66
CA ILE A 296 -6.04 27.50 -5.19
C ILE A 296 -4.82 27.05 -6.01
N PRO A 297 -4.69 27.45 -7.29
CA PRO A 297 -3.59 27.05 -8.15
C PRO A 297 -2.21 27.34 -7.54
N GLY A 298 -1.31 26.35 -7.59
CA GLY A 298 0.06 26.45 -7.08
C GLY A 298 0.20 26.25 -5.56
N LEU A 299 -0.88 26.35 -4.78
CA LEU A 299 -0.80 26.23 -3.33
C LEU A 299 -0.69 24.77 -2.85
N ALA A 300 -1.32 23.82 -3.55
CA ALA A 300 -1.14 22.39 -3.32
C ALA A 300 0.33 21.96 -3.52
N THR A 301 0.95 22.43 -4.61
CA THR A 301 2.37 22.17 -4.90
C THR A 301 3.29 22.80 -3.85
N ARG A 302 2.97 24.01 -3.38
CA ARG A 302 3.74 24.71 -2.35
C ARG A 302 3.64 24.07 -0.97
N LEU A 303 2.46 23.58 -0.61
CA LEU A 303 2.23 22.88 0.66
C LEU A 303 2.63 21.41 0.60
N ALA A 304 2.84 20.87 -0.61
CA ALA A 304 3.17 19.47 -0.86
C ALA A 304 2.17 18.50 -0.20
N ILE A 305 0.89 18.89 -0.16
CA ILE A 305 -0.24 18.11 0.37
C ILE A 305 -1.26 17.95 -0.75
N SER A 306 -1.66 16.70 -1.01
CA SER A 306 -2.77 16.39 -1.91
C SER A 306 -4.11 16.45 -1.17
N ALA A 307 -5.15 16.99 -1.80
CA ALA A 307 -6.51 16.96 -1.25
C ALA A 307 -7.01 15.52 -1.01
N GLU A 308 -6.64 14.58 -1.88
CA GLU A 308 -6.97 13.15 -1.73
C GLU A 308 -6.32 12.54 -0.49
N SER A 309 -5.10 12.95 -0.15
CA SER A 309 -4.39 12.42 1.03
C SER A 309 -5.10 12.75 2.35
N LEU A 310 -5.91 13.82 2.38
CA LEU A 310 -6.69 14.22 3.56
C LEU A 310 -7.81 13.21 3.88
N ASN A 311 -8.25 12.40 2.92
CA ASN A 311 -9.26 11.35 3.15
C ASN A 311 -8.73 10.23 4.06
N PHE A 312 -7.42 10.10 4.23
CA PHE A 312 -6.83 9.05 5.06
C PHE A 312 -6.62 9.50 6.51
N ILE A 313 -6.83 10.79 6.79
CA ILE A 313 -6.80 11.36 8.13
C ILE A 313 -8.22 11.23 8.71
N GLN A 314 -8.37 10.32 9.66
CA GLN A 314 -9.68 9.87 10.13
C GLN A 314 -9.90 10.21 11.60
N THR A 315 -11.17 10.26 12.02
CA THR A 315 -11.55 10.26 13.44
C THR A 315 -12.07 8.90 13.89
N GLN A 316 -12.54 8.09 12.96
CA GLN A 316 -13.04 6.73 13.20
C GLN A 316 -11.91 5.82 13.69
N ARG A 317 -12.20 4.97 14.68
CA ARG A 317 -11.38 3.82 15.06
C ARG A 317 -11.95 2.57 14.40
N PHE A 318 -11.09 1.61 14.08
CA PHE A 318 -11.46 0.42 13.32
C PHE A 318 -11.62 -0.79 14.23
N ASP A 319 -12.50 -1.71 13.85
CA ASP A 319 -12.62 -2.99 14.54
C ASP A 319 -11.45 -3.90 14.15
N MET A 320 -10.64 -4.25 15.15
CA MET A 320 -9.48 -5.14 15.02
C MET A 320 -9.78 -6.56 15.53
N GLY A 321 -11.05 -6.92 15.76
CA GLY A 321 -11.45 -8.21 16.32
C GLY A 321 -10.90 -9.41 15.54
N ASN A 322 -11.09 -9.45 14.22
CA ASN A 322 -10.58 -10.51 13.36
C ASN A 322 -9.06 -10.52 13.29
N SER A 323 -8.45 -9.34 13.17
CA SER A 323 -6.98 -9.22 13.13
C SER A 323 -6.34 -9.72 14.42
N ARG A 324 -6.91 -9.39 15.59
CA ARG A 324 -6.43 -9.90 16.90
C ARG A 324 -6.57 -11.41 17.05
N GLN A 325 -7.59 -12.02 16.45
CA GLN A 325 -7.70 -13.49 16.43
C GLN A 325 -6.58 -14.11 15.60
N LEU A 326 -6.25 -13.53 14.45
CA LEU A 326 -5.14 -13.98 13.62
C LEU A 326 -3.78 -13.73 14.28
N GLU A 327 -3.61 -12.59 14.96
CA GLU A 327 -2.40 -12.32 15.74
C GLU A 327 -2.18 -13.38 16.82
N ARG A 328 -3.23 -13.81 17.52
CA ARG A 328 -3.14 -14.93 18.48
C ARG A 328 -2.85 -16.26 17.79
N LYS A 329 -3.52 -16.52 16.66
CA LYS A 329 -3.35 -17.78 15.89
C LYS A 329 -1.91 -17.94 15.38
N TYR A 330 -1.31 -16.87 14.87
CA TYR A 330 0.03 -16.88 14.29
C TYR A 330 1.13 -16.41 15.25
N ALA A 331 0.77 -16.11 16.51
CA ALA A 331 1.66 -15.50 17.50
C ALA A 331 2.35 -14.22 16.98
N PHE A 332 1.61 -13.38 16.26
CA PHE A 332 2.09 -12.07 15.83
C PHE A 332 2.03 -11.06 16.95
N THR A 333 3.05 -10.22 16.99
CA THR A 333 3.04 -8.98 17.77
C THR A 333 3.42 -7.85 16.84
N HIS A 334 2.72 -6.73 16.95
CA HIS A 334 3.22 -5.50 16.36
C HIS A 334 4.61 -5.19 16.92
N PRO A 335 5.55 -4.71 16.10
CA PRO A 335 6.81 -4.18 16.61
C PRO A 335 6.55 -2.94 17.46
N ASP A 336 7.58 -2.46 18.15
CA ASP A 336 7.52 -1.13 18.77
C ASP A 336 7.36 -0.08 17.66
N MET A 337 6.11 0.36 17.45
CA MET A 337 5.77 1.30 16.40
C MET A 337 6.31 2.71 16.66
N THR A 338 6.62 3.06 17.92
CA THR A 338 7.31 4.30 18.23
C THR A 338 8.73 4.22 17.67
N GLN A 339 9.46 3.15 17.99
CA GLN A 339 10.81 2.93 17.45
C GLN A 339 10.82 2.79 15.92
N ALA A 340 9.85 2.06 15.34
CA ALA A 340 9.72 1.90 13.89
C ALA A 340 9.54 3.24 13.17
N LEU A 341 8.72 4.13 13.73
CA LEU A 341 8.54 5.48 13.18
C LEU A 341 9.85 6.28 13.26
N GLU A 342 10.56 6.24 14.38
CA GLU A 342 11.85 6.92 14.50
C GLU A 342 12.89 6.40 13.50
N ASN A 343 12.97 5.08 13.33
CA ASN A 343 13.87 4.45 12.36
C ASN A 343 13.52 4.88 10.93
N THR A 344 12.24 4.94 10.61
CA THR A 344 11.75 5.46 9.32
C THR A 344 12.16 6.92 9.12
N VAL A 345 12.05 7.76 10.15
CA VAL A 345 12.48 9.17 10.10
C VAL A 345 13.98 9.28 9.85
N ARG A 346 14.79 8.50 10.57
CA ARG A 346 16.25 8.46 10.38
C ARG A 346 16.61 8.02 8.96
N TYR A 347 15.92 7.01 8.42
CA TYR A 347 16.11 6.51 7.07
C TYR A 347 15.83 7.58 6.01
N VAL A 348 14.67 8.25 6.10
CA VAL A 348 14.29 9.33 5.18
C VAL A 348 15.26 10.51 5.27
N ASN A 349 15.63 10.93 6.49
CA ASN A 349 16.57 12.03 6.70
C ASN A 349 17.97 11.72 6.15
N GLY A 350 18.48 10.50 6.37
CA GLY A 350 19.75 10.05 5.80
C GLY A 350 19.76 10.08 4.27
N SER A 351 18.63 9.73 3.64
CA SER A 351 18.47 9.76 2.18
C SER A 351 18.45 11.19 1.64
N LEU A 352 17.80 12.14 2.34
CA LEU A 352 17.81 13.56 2.00
C LEU A 352 19.25 14.15 2.03
N MET A 353 20.02 13.84 3.07
CA MET A 353 21.39 14.35 3.20
C MET A 353 22.33 13.82 2.11
N LYS A 354 22.14 12.56 1.67
CA LYS A 354 22.91 11.98 0.55
C LYS A 354 22.63 12.71 -0.77
N LYS A 355 21.35 12.99 -1.09
CA LYS A 355 20.96 13.71 -2.31
C LYS A 355 21.51 15.15 -2.36
N SER A 356 21.44 15.87 -1.23
CA SER A 356 21.99 17.24 -1.14
C SER A 356 23.52 17.27 -1.37
N LYS A 357 24.25 16.26 -0.87
CA LYS A 357 25.70 16.15 -1.10
C LYS A 357 26.05 15.84 -2.56
N SER A 358 25.29 15.00 -3.25
CA SER A 358 25.52 14.71 -4.67
C SER A 358 25.22 15.90 -5.58
N GLU A 359 24.18 16.69 -5.28
CA GLU A 359 23.85 17.90 -6.05
C GLU A 359 24.87 19.03 -5.83
N GLY A 360 25.39 19.18 -4.61
CA GLY A 360 26.43 20.17 -4.30
C GLY A 360 27.81 19.82 -4.88
N ALA A 361 28.09 18.55 -5.13
CA ALA A 361 29.33 18.10 -5.77
C ALA A 361 29.31 18.30 -7.30
N GLY A 362 28.15 18.16 -7.94
CA GLY A 362 27.99 18.38 -9.39
C GLY A 362 28.02 19.85 -9.85
N GLN A 363 27.90 20.81 -8.93
CA GLN A 363 28.00 22.25 -9.23
C GLN A 363 29.42 22.83 -9.03
N ARG A 364 30.39 22.01 -8.60
CA ARG A 364 31.80 22.42 -8.43
C ARG A 364 32.77 21.66 -9.36
N GLY A 365 32.23 20.97 -10.37
CA GLY A 365 32.98 20.23 -11.39
C GLY A 365 33.13 21.01 -12.68
#